data_AF-A0AAU9KXD9-F1
#
_entry.id   AF-A0AAU9KXD9-F1
#
_cell.length_a   1.000
_cell.length_b   1.000
_cell.length_c   1.000
_cell.angle_alpha   90.00
_cell.angle_beta   90.00
_cell.angle_gamma   90.00
#
_symmetry.space_group_name_H-M   'P 1'
#
loop_
_entity.id
_entity.type
_entity.pdbx_description
1 polymer ?
#
loop_
_entity_poly.entity_id
_entity_poly.type
_entity_poly.pdbx_seq_one_letter_code
_entity_poly.pdbx_strand_id
1 'polypeptide(L)'
;MASLPRGAIEKLMREAVGDDVMISKETIDWVNECAGEFLQLIGQEANTVAETAATKENYRISHEHVIIALENLEMQRYADEIKDLQSSMELATQKKKERTALRKMATQSASRDELLAEQTALFKQASLKATREGW
;
A
#
# COMPACT_ATOMS: atom_id res chain seq x y z
N MET A 1 -10.99 17.44 11.31
CA MET A 1 -9.88 17.47 10.34
C MET A 1 -9.07 16.20 10.51
N ALA A 2 -8.66 15.56 9.41
CA ALA A 2 -7.73 14.44 9.49
C ALA A 2 -6.39 14.99 10.00
N SER A 3 -5.95 14.55 11.18
CA SER A 3 -4.65 14.94 11.73
C SER A 3 -3.70 13.76 11.57
N LEU A 4 -2.54 14.02 10.97
CA LEU A 4 -1.47 13.04 10.90
C LEU A 4 -0.81 12.91 12.28
N PRO A 5 -0.28 11.73 12.64
CA PRO A 5 0.43 11.56 13.89
C PRO A 5 1.57 12.58 14.01
N ARG A 6 1.56 13.37 15.07
CA ARG A 6 2.53 14.46 15.28
C ARG A 6 3.99 14.01 15.13
N GLY A 7 4.33 12.84 15.69
CA GLY A 7 5.68 12.29 15.57
C GLY A 7 6.09 11.91 14.15
N ALA A 8 5.14 11.60 13.26
CA ALA A 8 5.43 11.36 11.84
C ALA A 8 5.77 12.66 11.11
N ILE A 9 5.02 13.74 11.38
CA ILE A 9 5.33 15.08 10.84
C ILE A 9 6.71 15.54 11.32
N GLU A 10 6.98 15.43 12.61
CA GLU A 10 8.28 15.82 13.18
C GLU A 10 9.45 15.06 12.52
N LYS A 11 9.29 13.74 12.32
CA LYS A 11 10.28 12.92 11.63
C LYS A 11 10.52 13.39 10.18
N LEU A 12 9.45 13.62 9.41
CA LEU A 12 9.57 14.10 8.02
C LEU A 12 10.21 15.49 7.94
N MET A 13 9.87 16.38 8.88
CA MET A 13 10.50 17.70 8.94
C MET A 13 12.00 17.59 9.25
N ARG A 14 12.40 16.72 10.20
CA ARG A 14 13.81 16.44 10.50
C ARG A 14 14.57 15.91 9.29
N GLU A 15 13.97 15.00 8.53
CA GLU A 15 14.55 14.49 7.28
C GLU A 15 14.73 15.60 6.23
N ALA A 16 13.86 16.60 6.22
CA ALA A 16 13.92 17.72 5.26
C ALA A 16 14.91 18.84 5.66
N VAL A 17 15.00 19.20 6.95
CA VAL A 17 15.80 20.36 7.41
C VAL A 17 17.10 19.99 8.14
N GLY A 18 17.27 18.72 8.50
CA GLY A 18 18.42 18.22 9.28
C GLY A 18 18.27 18.34 10.80
N ASP A 19 19.20 17.74 11.52
CA ASP A 19 19.18 17.68 12.99
C ASP A 19 19.61 19.00 13.65
N ASP A 20 20.37 19.82 12.94
CA ASP A 20 20.94 21.07 13.47
C ASP A 20 19.91 22.21 13.58
N VAL A 21 18.77 22.09 12.90
CA VAL A 21 17.72 23.11 12.90
C VAL A 21 16.73 22.84 14.03
N MET A 22 16.51 23.79 14.93
CA MET A 22 15.47 23.65 15.95
C MET A 22 14.07 23.73 15.32
N ILE A 23 13.23 22.72 15.58
CA ILE A 23 11.84 22.68 15.13
C ILE A 23 10.94 22.94 16.35
N SER A 24 10.18 24.02 16.32
CA SER A 24 9.30 24.38 17.43
C SER A 24 8.05 23.50 17.45
N LYS A 25 7.42 23.40 18.64
CA LYS A 25 6.16 22.68 18.80
C LYS A 25 5.06 23.27 17.88
N GLU A 26 5.00 24.59 17.80
CA GLU A 26 3.99 25.31 17.01
C GLU A 26 4.16 25.08 15.52
N THR A 27 5.40 25.04 15.01
CA THR A 27 5.68 24.77 13.60
C THR A 27 5.19 23.38 13.19
N ILE A 28 5.38 22.37 14.04
CA ILE A 28 4.87 21.01 13.77
C ILE A 28 3.35 21.00 13.69
N ASP A 29 2.66 21.77 14.55
CA ASP A 29 1.21 21.86 14.54
C ASP A 29 0.70 22.56 13.26
N TRP A 30 1.34 23.66 12.86
CA TRP A 30 1.03 24.36 11.60
C TRP A 30 1.21 23.45 10.37
N VAL A 31 2.33 22.72 10.30
CA VAL A 31 2.56 21.79 9.18
C VAL A 31 1.52 20.68 9.16
N ASN A 32 1.06 20.20 10.32
CA ASN A 32 0.00 19.19 10.41
C ASN A 32 -1.35 19.75 9.93
N GLU A 33 -1.68 20.99 10.27
CA GLU A 33 -2.86 21.68 9.76
C GLU A 33 -2.79 21.82 8.23
N CYS A 34 -1.66 22.31 7.70
CA CYS A 34 -1.44 22.39 6.25
C CYS A 34 -1.53 21.03 5.56
N ALA A 35 -1.03 19.96 6.18
CA ALA A 35 -1.15 18.60 5.63
C ALA A 35 -2.62 18.14 5.57
N GLY A 36 -3.43 18.51 6.56
CA GLY A 36 -4.87 18.27 6.56
C GLY A 36 -5.59 19.01 5.42
N GLU A 37 -5.28 20.29 5.22
CA GLU A 37 -5.81 21.09 4.12
C GLU A 37 -5.35 20.57 2.75
N PHE A 38 -4.08 20.15 2.64
CA PHE A 38 -3.53 19.55 1.43
C PHE A 38 -4.28 18.27 1.03
N LEU A 39 -4.57 17.39 1.99
CA LEU A 39 -5.37 16.18 1.76
C LEU A 39 -6.80 16.52 1.31
N GLN A 40 -7.39 17.58 1.86
CA GLN A 40 -8.73 18.03 1.47
C GLN A 40 -8.72 18.61 0.05
N LEU A 41 -7.74 19.45 -0.29
CA LEU A 41 -7.58 20.04 -1.62
C LEU A 41 -7.47 18.95 -2.69
N ILE A 42 -6.54 18.00 -2.51
CA ILE A 42 -6.37 16.89 -3.45
C ILE A 42 -7.62 16.02 -3.49
N GLY A 43 -8.23 15.74 -2.33
CA GLY A 43 -9.44 14.94 -2.25
C GLY A 43 -10.60 15.56 -3.03
N GLN A 44 -10.78 16.88 -2.95
CA GLN A 44 -11.80 17.61 -3.71
C GLN A 44 -11.53 17.57 -5.21
N GLU A 45 -10.29 17.86 -5.63
CA GLU A 45 -9.94 17.82 -7.06
C GLU A 45 -10.06 16.41 -7.64
N ALA A 46 -9.56 15.39 -6.94
CA ALA A 46 -9.70 14.00 -7.36
C ALA A 46 -11.18 13.54 -7.39
N ASN A 47 -12.03 14.09 -6.50
CA ASN A 47 -13.45 13.83 -6.54
C ASN A 47 -14.09 14.45 -7.80
N THR A 48 -13.75 15.70 -8.14
CA THR A 48 -14.21 16.38 -9.37
C THR A 48 -13.82 15.59 -10.62
N VAL A 49 -12.57 15.12 -10.70
CA VAL A 49 -12.09 14.27 -11.80
C VAL A 49 -12.88 12.96 -11.88
N ALA A 50 -13.07 12.29 -10.74
CA ALA A 50 -13.81 11.03 -10.67
C ALA A 50 -15.27 11.20 -11.08
N GLU A 51 -15.92 12.29 -10.66
CA GLU A 51 -17.29 12.63 -10.99
C GLU A 51 -17.47 12.89 -12.48
N THR A 52 -16.54 13.66 -13.08
CA THR A 52 -16.57 14.00 -14.51
C THR A 52 -16.41 12.75 -15.39
N ALA A 53 -15.61 11.78 -14.94
CA ALA A 53 -15.41 10.51 -15.65
C ALA A 53 -16.54 9.49 -15.41
N ALA A 54 -17.41 9.71 -14.41
CA ALA A 54 -18.40 8.74 -14.00
C ALA A 54 -19.63 8.72 -14.92
N THR A 55 -20.10 7.51 -15.25
CA THR A 55 -21.37 7.30 -15.98
C THR A 55 -22.54 7.01 -15.04
N LYS A 56 -22.28 6.84 -13.73
CA LYS A 56 -23.26 6.49 -12.70
C LYS A 56 -23.02 7.35 -11.47
N GLU A 57 -24.09 7.67 -10.73
CA GLU A 57 -24.01 8.51 -9.52
C GLU A 57 -23.08 7.95 -8.43
N ASN A 58 -22.97 6.62 -8.30
CA ASN A 58 -22.06 6.00 -7.34
C ASN A 58 -20.71 5.69 -7.98
N TYR A 59 -19.80 6.66 -7.93
CA TYR A 59 -18.41 6.50 -8.38
C TYR A 59 -17.42 6.30 -7.22
N ARG A 60 -16.21 5.85 -7.55
CA ARG A 60 -15.12 5.69 -6.60
C ARG A 60 -13.91 6.44 -7.13
N ILE A 61 -13.19 7.10 -6.22
CA ILE A 61 -11.90 7.71 -6.54
C ILE A 61 -10.90 6.57 -6.77
N SER A 62 -10.29 6.55 -7.95
CA SER A 62 -9.24 5.63 -8.34
C SER A 62 -7.88 6.34 -8.24
N HIS A 63 -6.79 5.58 -8.33
CA HIS A 63 -5.45 6.15 -8.31
C HIS A 63 -5.17 7.04 -9.54
N GLU A 64 -5.77 6.74 -10.69
CA GLU A 64 -5.69 7.60 -11.89
C GLU A 64 -6.32 8.97 -11.65
N HIS A 65 -7.45 9.02 -10.95
CA HIS A 65 -8.12 10.29 -10.64
C HIS A 65 -7.24 11.18 -9.75
N VAL A 66 -6.43 10.58 -8.86
CA VAL A 66 -5.49 11.32 -8.00
C VAL A 66 -4.29 11.83 -8.80
N ILE A 67 -3.79 11.06 -9.77
CA ILE A 67 -2.71 11.51 -10.67
C ILE A 67 -3.17 12.73 -11.48
N ILE A 68 -4.33 12.63 -12.13
CA ILE A 68 -4.89 13.73 -12.93
C ILE A 68 -5.14 14.96 -12.05
N ALA A 69 -5.64 14.76 -10.82
CA ALA A 69 -5.83 15.87 -9.88
C ALA A 69 -4.52 16.59 -9.55
N LEU A 70 -3.42 15.86 -9.35
CA LEU A 70 -2.10 16.45 -9.13
C LEU A 70 -1.58 17.20 -10.37
N GLU A 71 -1.83 16.69 -11.57
CA GLU A 71 -1.50 17.36 -12.82
C GLU A 71 -2.29 18.66 -13.00
N ASN A 72 -3.60 18.65 -12.71
CA ASN A 72 -4.46 19.84 -12.75
C ASN A 72 -4.03 20.91 -11.74
N LEU A 73 -3.52 20.51 -10.58
CA LEU A 73 -2.99 21.38 -9.53
C LEU A 73 -1.54 21.83 -9.80
N GLU A 74 -1.00 21.54 -10.98
CA GLU A 74 0.37 21.87 -11.40
C GLU A 74 1.48 21.23 -10.53
N MET A 75 1.15 20.11 -9.87
CA MET A 75 2.04 19.35 -9.00
C MET A 75 2.73 18.19 -9.74
N GLN A 76 3.27 18.46 -10.93
CA GLN A 76 3.78 17.44 -11.86
C GLN A 76 4.80 16.49 -11.21
N ARG A 77 5.70 17.02 -10.37
CA ARG A 77 6.70 16.23 -9.66
C ARG A 77 6.06 15.10 -8.82
N TYR A 78 4.98 15.40 -8.09
CA TYR A 78 4.30 14.39 -7.29
C TYR A 78 3.54 13.40 -8.16
N ALA A 79 2.95 13.84 -9.27
CA ALA A 79 2.30 12.95 -10.23
C ALA A 79 3.30 11.92 -10.81
N ASP A 80 4.49 12.38 -11.21
CA ASP A 80 5.53 11.52 -11.78
C ASP A 80 6.07 10.52 -10.75
N GLU A 81 6.38 10.97 -9.52
CA GLU A 81 6.81 10.09 -8.43
C GLU A 81 5.77 8.98 -8.12
N ILE A 82 4.47 9.30 -8.17
CA ILE A 82 3.40 8.31 -7.95
C ILE A 82 3.31 7.32 -9.12
N LYS A 83 3.45 7.76 -10.38
CA LYS A 83 3.44 6.87 -11.56
C LYS A 83 4.58 5.86 -11.52
N ASP A 84 5.77 6.28 -11.09
CA ASP A 84 6.93 5.41 -10.92
C ASP A 84 6.67 4.35 -9.83
N LEU A 85 6.10 4.77 -8.69
CA LEU A 85 5.73 3.86 -7.62
C LEU A 85 4.66 2.84 -8.05
N GLN A 86 3.64 3.27 -8.79
CA GLN A 86 2.60 2.37 -9.31
C GLN A 86 3.19 1.29 -10.21
N SER A 87 4.05 1.68 -11.16
CA SER A 87 4.75 0.74 -12.05
C SER A 87 5.50 -0.34 -11.25
N SER A 88 6.17 0.06 -10.16
CA SER A 88 6.87 -0.88 -9.27
C SER A 88 5.92 -1.83 -8.53
N MET A 89 4.76 -1.33 -8.06
CA MET A 89 3.77 -2.10 -7.32
C MET A 89 3.01 -3.09 -8.19
N GLU A 90 2.69 -2.72 -9.43
CA GLU A 90 2.04 -3.59 -10.40
C GLU A 90 2.91 -4.80 -10.72
N LEU A 91 4.21 -4.58 -10.95
CA LEU A 91 5.20 -5.64 -11.14
C LEU A 91 5.25 -6.59 -9.94
N ALA A 92 5.25 -6.07 -8.72
CA ALA A 92 5.24 -6.90 -7.51
C ALA A 92 3.95 -7.71 -7.36
N THR A 93 2.81 -7.09 -7.69
CA THR A 93 1.49 -7.73 -7.62
C THR A 93 1.36 -8.84 -8.65
N GLN A 94 1.84 -8.61 -9.88
CA GLN A 94 1.87 -9.59 -10.95
C GLN A 94 2.71 -10.82 -10.57
N LYS A 95 3.92 -10.62 -10.06
CA LYS A 95 4.78 -11.71 -9.53
C LYS A 95 4.09 -12.51 -8.43
N LYS A 96 3.32 -11.86 -7.54
CA LYS A 96 2.54 -12.53 -6.50
C LYS A 96 1.40 -13.37 -7.08
N LYS A 97 0.69 -12.86 -8.10
CA LYS A 97 -0.37 -13.59 -8.81
C LYS A 97 0.18 -14.82 -9.52
N GLU A 98 1.30 -14.67 -10.24
CA GLU A 98 1.98 -15.79 -10.90
C GLU A 98 2.39 -16.88 -9.92
N ARG A 99 3.06 -16.52 -8.82
CA ARG A 99 3.41 -17.49 -7.76
C ARG A 99 2.19 -18.21 -7.18
N THR A 100 1.08 -17.50 -7.04
CA THR A 100 -0.18 -18.08 -6.51
C THR A 100 -0.83 -19.00 -7.55
N ALA A 101 -0.79 -18.63 -8.83
CA ALA A 101 -1.29 -19.46 -9.93
C ALA A 101 -0.45 -20.74 -10.09
N LEU A 102 0.89 -20.64 -10.05
CA LEU A 102 1.81 -21.78 -10.03
C LEU A 102 1.50 -22.75 -8.88
N ARG A 103 1.29 -22.23 -7.67
CA ARG A 103 0.88 -23.05 -6.52
C ARG A 103 -0.46 -23.74 -6.75
N LYS A 104 -1.48 -23.01 -7.23
CA LYS A 104 -2.80 -23.59 -7.52
C LYS A 104 -2.74 -24.67 -8.60
N MET A 105 -1.94 -24.48 -9.65
CA MET A 105 -1.73 -25.50 -10.69
C MET A 105 -1.08 -26.76 -10.13
N ALA A 106 -0.04 -26.62 -9.30
CA ALA A 106 0.60 -27.76 -8.64
C ALA A 106 -0.36 -28.51 -7.69
N THR A 107 -1.30 -27.81 -7.04
CA THR A 107 -2.32 -28.44 -6.20
C THR A 107 -3.44 -29.08 -7.02
N GLN A 108 -3.76 -28.55 -8.21
CA GLN A 108 -4.79 -29.12 -9.09
C GLN A 108 -4.33 -30.39 -9.83
N SER A 109 -3.02 -30.59 -10.01
CA SER A 109 -2.47 -31.81 -10.64
C SER A 109 -2.40 -33.02 -9.72
N ALA A 110 -2.55 -32.83 -8.40
CA ALA A 110 -2.53 -33.92 -7.43
C ALA A 110 -3.95 -34.39 -7.13
N SER A 111 -4.18 -35.70 -7.12
CA SER A 111 -5.47 -36.25 -6.69
C SER A 111 -5.67 -36.07 -5.18
N ARG A 112 -6.92 -36.05 -4.73
CA ARG A 112 -7.27 -35.92 -3.30
C ARG A 112 -6.58 -36.98 -2.43
N ASP A 113 -6.47 -38.20 -2.93
CA ASP A 113 -5.91 -39.33 -2.19
C ASP A 113 -4.39 -39.23 -2.05
N GLU A 114 -3.71 -38.77 -3.10
CA GLU A 114 -2.26 -38.49 -3.06
C GLU A 114 -1.93 -37.36 -2.07
N LEU A 115 -2.72 -36.27 -2.07
CA LEU A 115 -2.58 -35.18 -1.12
C LEU A 115 -2.80 -35.62 0.33
N LEU A 116 -3.74 -36.56 0.56
CA LEU A 116 -3.99 -37.12 1.89
C LEU A 116 -2.81 -37.99 2.35
N ALA A 117 -2.26 -38.82 1.46
CA ALA A 117 -1.12 -39.66 1.75
C ALA A 117 0.12 -38.81 2.13
N GLU A 118 0.38 -37.75 1.38
CA GLU A 118 1.47 -36.81 1.63
C GLU A 118 1.30 -36.08 2.96
N GLN A 119 0.09 -35.56 3.25
CA GLN A 119 -0.22 -34.93 4.54
C GLN A 119 0.03 -35.89 5.72
N THR A 120 -0.41 -37.14 5.58
CA THR A 120 -0.26 -38.14 6.64
C THR A 120 1.21 -38.51 6.86
N ALA A 121 2.01 -38.58 5.79
CA ALA A 121 3.45 -38.80 5.87
C ALA A 121 4.17 -37.64 6.57
N LEU A 122 3.81 -36.40 6.24
CA LEU A 122 4.35 -35.19 6.89
C LEU A 122 4.00 -35.15 8.38
N PHE A 123 2.77 -35.48 8.78
CA PHE A 123 2.41 -35.56 10.19
C PHE A 123 3.18 -36.65 10.95
N LYS A 124 3.38 -37.83 10.34
CA LYS A 124 4.21 -38.88 10.93
C LYS A 124 5.65 -38.40 11.10
N GLN A 125 6.22 -37.74 10.10
CA GLN A 125 7.59 -37.20 10.17
C GLN A 125 7.72 -36.12 11.26
N ALA A 126 6.75 -35.21 11.35
CA ALA A 126 6.71 -34.17 12.38
C ALA A 126 6.57 -34.77 13.78
N SER A 127 5.72 -35.79 13.96
CA SER A 127 5.57 -36.51 15.22
C SER A 127 6.86 -37.23 15.63
N LEU A 128 7.50 -37.96 14.72
CA LEU A 128 8.79 -38.61 14.97
C LEU A 128 9.88 -37.59 15.36
N LYS A 129 9.89 -36.43 14.70
CA LYS A 129 10.83 -35.35 15.02
C LYS A 129 10.55 -34.75 16.41
N ALA A 130 9.29 -34.50 16.75
CA ALA A 130 8.89 -33.98 18.06
C ALA A 130 9.28 -34.95 19.20
N THR A 131 9.01 -36.24 19.03
CA THR A 131 9.43 -37.28 19.98
C THR A 131 10.95 -37.37 20.11
N ARG A 132 11.69 -37.19 19.00
CA ARG A 132 13.16 -37.15 19.03
C ARG A 132 13.70 -35.91 19.74
N GLU A 133 12.97 -34.79 19.66
CA GLU A 133 13.34 -33.50 20.25
C GLU A 133 12.78 -33.30 21.67
N GLY A 134 12.11 -34.32 22.24
CA GLY A 134 11.67 -34.34 23.64
C GLY A 134 10.39 -33.54 23.93
N TRP A 135 9.55 -33.33 22.91
CA TRP A 135 8.21 -32.75 23.05
C TRP A 135 7.13 -33.83 23.21
#